data_AF-A0A7I7TVH9-F1
#
_entry.id   AF-A0A7I7TVH9-F1
#
_cell.length_a   1.000
_cell.length_b   1.000
_cell.length_c   1.000
_cell.angle_alpha   90.00
_cell.angle_beta   90.00
_cell.angle_gamma   90.00
#
_symmetry.space_group_name_H-M   'P 1'
#
loop_
_entity.id
_entity.type
_entity.pdbx_description
1 polymer ?
#
loop_
_entity_poly.entity_id
_entity_poly.type
_entity_poly.pdbx_seq_one_letter_code
_entity_poly.pdbx_strand_id
1 'polypeptide(L)'
;MCALFLKAALGASGQTVVSAWPIRHTVASVTNATEDTHRMDMVSTKVYLRESASGYRFALVGSVVSEAIWPESRDMERTLMDVAAPLAGVRIIEMAGIGPGPFAGMMLADLGADVVTVDRPGGNPWAEGGHDVMFRSRQSIAVDLKAPGGASVVRELCRNADGLIDTYRPGVAERLGIGPDECREVNPALVYGRMTGWGQDGPLAQMPGHDINYIALTGALHAIGRKGGPPTPPLNLIGDFGGGGMLLAVGMLAGILSARTTGVGRVIDAAMIDGASALMAMFHALRGSGDFSEDRGTHMLDTGAFFYDVYQTSDGQWVSIGAIEGQFWTELCDVLQLPDDVRQNQLDSSRWDEFRTVLADRVSARTRAELDALLLGRNTCYAPVLTMREAAEHPHNVARGTLIEVDGVVQAAPAPRFEGKPPTAPRPQRSPGADTRAILAGAGFDAAAIDSLIDAGTVVQT
;
A
#
# COMPACT_ATOMS: atom_id res chain seq x y z
N MET A 1 5.75 44.55 22.11
CA MET A 1 5.09 45.77 22.65
C MET A 1 3.69 45.94 22.04
N CYS A 2 2.76 45.00 22.23
CA CYS A 2 1.40 45.06 21.65
C CYS A 2 0.24 44.74 22.63
N ALA A 3 0.54 44.27 23.86
CA ALA A 3 -0.47 43.74 24.78
C ALA A 3 -1.23 44.81 25.60
N LEU A 4 -0.97 46.11 25.39
CA LEU A 4 -1.40 47.20 26.27
C LEU A 4 -2.50 48.11 25.70
N PHE A 5 -2.87 47.97 24.43
CA PHE A 5 -3.84 48.87 23.76
C PHE A 5 -5.27 48.33 23.62
N LEU A 6 -5.52 47.03 23.83
CA LEU A 6 -6.83 46.44 23.55
C LEU A 6 -7.92 46.72 24.61
N LYS A 7 -7.57 47.30 25.77
CA LYS A 7 -8.50 47.48 26.90
C LYS A 7 -9.40 48.73 26.83
N ALA A 8 -9.29 49.52 25.76
CA ALA A 8 -9.97 50.82 25.62
C ALA A 8 -11.13 50.86 24.60
N ALA A 9 -11.39 49.77 23.86
CA ALA A 9 -12.30 49.78 22.70
C ALA A 9 -13.69 49.15 22.93
N LEU A 10 -13.94 48.51 24.08
CA LEU A 10 -15.20 47.81 24.37
C LEU A 10 -16.22 48.72 25.07
N GLY A 11 -16.48 49.88 24.47
CA GLY A 11 -17.44 50.88 24.95
C GLY A 11 -18.47 51.26 23.89
N ALA A 12 -19.69 50.75 24.04
CA ALA A 12 -20.94 51.20 23.40
C ALA A 12 -20.95 51.44 21.87
N SER A 13 -21.43 50.44 21.11
CA SER A 13 -22.43 50.63 20.04
C SER A 13 -22.85 49.27 19.45
N GLY A 14 -24.08 49.19 18.94
CA GLY A 14 -24.57 48.05 18.17
C GLY A 14 -25.07 48.51 16.80
N GLN A 15 -24.73 47.79 15.72
CA GLN A 15 -25.22 48.04 14.36
C GLN A 15 -24.93 46.88 13.37
N THR A 16 -25.52 46.96 12.17
CA THR A 16 -25.58 45.92 11.13
C THR A 16 -25.81 46.53 9.74
N VAL A 17 -25.59 45.87 8.59
CA VAL A 17 -25.05 44.51 8.35
C VAL A 17 -23.58 44.60 7.84
N VAL A 18 -23.15 44.48 6.57
CA VAL A 18 -23.75 44.11 5.26
C VAL A 18 -22.65 43.52 4.32
N SER A 19 -23.05 42.59 3.44
CA SER A 19 -22.32 42.11 2.23
C SER A 19 -21.10 41.18 2.40
N ALA A 20 -20.84 40.37 1.38
CA ALA A 20 -19.87 39.27 1.41
C ALA A 20 -18.77 39.42 0.34
N TRP A 21 -17.51 39.35 0.77
CA TRP A 21 -16.29 39.26 -0.06
C TRP A 21 -15.24 38.40 0.67
N PRO A 22 -14.33 37.70 -0.04
CA PRO A 22 -13.45 36.70 0.57
C PRO A 22 -12.31 37.32 1.41
N ILE A 23 -12.22 36.90 2.67
CA ILE A 23 -11.14 37.25 3.60
C ILE A 23 -9.91 36.38 3.29
N ARG A 24 -8.73 36.98 3.08
CA ARG A 24 -7.54 36.23 2.63
C ARG A 24 -6.63 35.67 3.73
N HIS A 25 -6.51 36.29 4.90
CA HIS A 25 -5.63 35.82 5.98
C HIS A 25 -6.22 36.05 7.38
N THR A 26 -5.87 35.16 8.32
CA THR A 26 -6.09 35.31 9.77
C THR A 26 -4.73 35.50 10.44
N VAL A 27 -4.61 36.45 11.38
CA VAL A 27 -3.30 36.87 11.93
C VAL A 27 -3.11 36.46 13.40
N ALA A 28 -4.19 36.28 14.18
CA ALA A 28 -4.14 35.71 15.52
C ALA A 28 -5.50 35.12 15.93
N SER A 29 -5.47 34.08 16.76
CA SER A 29 -6.59 33.65 17.59
C SER A 29 -6.21 33.80 19.06
N VAL A 30 -7.07 34.42 19.86
CA VAL A 30 -6.92 34.50 21.32
C VAL A 30 -8.06 33.71 21.93
N THR A 31 -7.73 32.64 22.64
CA THR A 31 -8.69 31.78 23.34
C THR A 31 -8.56 32.05 24.83
N ASN A 32 -9.60 32.61 25.43
CA ASN A 32 -9.75 32.62 26.89
C ASN A 32 -10.68 31.49 27.28
N ALA A 33 -10.23 30.62 28.17
CA ALA A 33 -11.09 29.65 28.86
C ALA A 33 -11.32 30.14 30.29
N THR A 34 -12.56 30.00 30.76
CA THR A 34 -12.92 30.13 32.17
C THR A 34 -13.61 28.84 32.59
N GLU A 35 -13.04 28.15 33.57
CA GLU A 35 -13.68 26.97 34.16
C GLU A 35 -14.84 27.41 35.04
N ASP A 36 -16.04 26.93 34.74
CA ASP A 36 -17.11 26.79 35.72
C ASP A 36 -17.75 25.40 35.55
N THR A 37 -18.11 24.77 36.66
CA THR A 37 -17.90 23.31 36.83
C THR A 37 -18.70 22.36 35.94
N HIS A 38 -19.67 22.85 35.15
CA HIS A 38 -20.44 22.05 34.18
C HIS A 38 -20.61 22.71 32.78
N ARG A 39 -19.86 23.76 32.42
CA ARG A 39 -19.92 24.36 31.07
C ARG A 39 -18.61 25.07 30.68
N MET A 40 -18.13 24.85 29.45
CA MET A 40 -16.97 25.55 28.88
C MET A 40 -17.39 26.48 27.74
N ASP A 41 -17.64 27.74 28.06
CA ASP A 41 -18.04 28.76 27.07
C ASP A 41 -16.81 29.35 26.35
N MET A 42 -16.48 28.78 25.19
CA MET A 42 -15.34 29.21 24.36
C MET A 42 -15.66 30.45 23.50
N VAL A 43 -15.29 31.64 24.00
CA VAL A 43 -15.46 32.90 23.25
C VAL A 43 -14.34 33.12 22.22
N SER A 44 -14.57 32.69 20.97
CA SER A 44 -13.65 32.95 19.86
C SER A 44 -13.84 34.38 19.32
N THR A 45 -12.91 35.28 19.68
CA THR A 45 -12.86 36.63 19.09
C THR A 45 -11.91 36.64 17.89
N LYS A 46 -12.45 36.78 16.67
CA LYS A 46 -11.64 36.94 15.45
C LYS A 46 -11.48 38.43 15.11
N VAL A 47 -10.24 38.89 15.04
CA VAL A 47 -9.88 40.27 14.65
C VAL A 47 -9.38 40.28 13.22
N TYR A 48 -10.10 40.95 12.34
CA TYR A 48 -9.72 41.10 10.94
C TYR A 48 -9.03 42.44 10.71
N LEU A 49 -7.82 42.40 10.16
CA LEU A 49 -7.08 43.57 9.70
C LEU A 49 -7.12 43.64 8.17
N ARG A 50 -7.54 44.80 7.64
CA ARG A 50 -7.45 45.11 6.22
C ARG A 50 -6.31 46.10 5.99
N GLU A 51 -5.43 45.80 5.04
CA GLU A 51 -4.41 46.74 4.60
C GLU A 51 -4.98 47.73 3.58
N SER A 52 -4.49 48.97 3.62
CA SER A 52 -4.96 50.10 2.81
C SER A 52 -3.77 50.93 2.36
N ALA A 53 -3.76 51.36 1.09
CA ALA A 53 -2.68 52.14 0.49
C ALA A 53 -2.48 53.56 1.10
N SER A 54 -3.33 53.97 2.04
CA SER A 54 -3.29 55.27 2.73
C SER A 54 -3.04 55.19 4.25
N GLY A 55 -2.58 54.04 4.76
CA GLY A 55 -2.00 53.92 6.11
C GLY A 55 -2.97 53.85 7.31
N TYR A 56 -4.24 54.20 7.15
CA TYR A 56 -5.24 54.06 8.21
C TYR A 56 -5.77 52.61 8.30
N ARG A 57 -5.74 52.04 9.51
CA ARG A 57 -6.23 50.67 9.81
C ARG A 57 -7.50 50.73 10.66
N PHE A 58 -8.58 50.17 10.16
CA PHE A 58 -9.78 49.86 10.93
C PHE A 58 -9.75 48.39 11.35
N ALA A 59 -10.19 48.09 12.57
CA ALA A 59 -10.36 46.73 13.08
C ALA A 59 -11.85 46.40 13.18
N LEU A 60 -12.25 45.26 12.62
CA LEU A 60 -13.62 44.77 12.72
C LEU A 60 -13.64 43.60 13.71
N VAL A 61 -14.40 43.76 14.79
CA VAL A 61 -14.47 42.81 15.91
C VAL A 61 -15.82 42.11 15.87
N GLY A 62 -15.81 40.80 15.61
CA GLY A 62 -16.98 39.94 15.70
C GLY A 62 -16.78 38.86 16.75
N SER A 63 -17.65 38.82 17.76
CA SER A 63 -17.76 37.69 18.67
C SER A 63 -18.73 36.65 18.09
N VAL A 64 -18.22 35.44 17.83
CA VAL A 64 -19.07 34.28 17.51
C VAL A 64 -19.13 33.40 18.75
N VAL A 65 -20.29 33.38 19.40
CA VAL A 65 -20.62 32.36 20.41
C VAL A 65 -21.19 31.17 19.66
N SER A 66 -20.34 30.18 19.38
CA SER A 66 -20.76 28.88 18.87
C SER A 66 -20.82 27.89 20.03
N GLU A 67 -22.00 27.38 20.35
CA GLU A 67 -22.12 26.23 21.25
C GLU A 67 -21.55 24.99 20.56
N ALA A 68 -20.26 24.75 20.79
CA ALA A 68 -19.59 23.52 20.41
C ALA A 68 -20.04 22.42 21.38
N ILE A 69 -21.18 21.79 21.08
CA ILE A 69 -21.59 20.53 21.73
C ILE A 69 -20.58 19.47 21.30
N TRP A 70 -19.52 19.32 22.09
CA TRP A 70 -18.64 18.18 22.02
C TRP A 70 -19.45 16.94 22.43
N PRO A 71 -19.50 15.88 21.61
CA PRO A 71 -20.16 14.65 22.01
C PRO A 71 -19.48 14.07 23.26
N GLU A 72 -20.23 13.35 24.10
CA GLU A 72 -19.63 12.58 25.18
C GLU A 72 -18.61 11.58 24.62
N SER A 73 -17.61 11.17 25.40
CA SER A 73 -16.46 10.39 24.91
C SER A 73 -16.86 9.14 24.10
N ARG A 74 -17.98 8.50 24.46
CA ARG A 74 -18.56 7.35 23.76
C ARG A 74 -19.08 7.65 22.35
N ASP A 75 -19.62 8.85 22.09
CA ASP A 75 -20.04 9.24 20.75
C ASP A 75 -18.83 9.57 19.87
N MET A 76 -17.74 10.09 20.44
CA MET A 76 -16.48 10.27 19.73
C MET A 76 -15.80 8.93 19.43
N GLU A 77 -15.84 7.96 20.36
CA GLU A 77 -15.45 6.57 20.08
C GLU A 77 -16.29 5.94 18.97
N ARG A 78 -17.63 6.12 18.97
CA ARG A 78 -18.50 5.58 17.90
C ARG A 78 -18.25 6.26 16.55
N THR A 79 -18.01 7.57 16.54
CA THR A 79 -17.64 8.31 15.31
C THR A 79 -16.27 7.83 14.76
N LEU A 80 -15.37 7.37 15.64
CA LEU A 80 -14.09 6.72 15.27
C LEU A 80 -14.22 5.22 14.97
N MET A 81 -15.43 4.65 15.03
CA MET A 81 -15.76 3.29 14.56
C MET A 81 -16.47 3.31 13.20
N ASP A 82 -17.23 4.37 12.89
CA ASP A 82 -17.92 4.58 11.60
C ASP A 82 -17.10 5.41 10.57
N VAL A 83 -15.77 5.49 10.72
CA VAL A 83 -14.91 6.07 9.66
C VAL A 83 -14.90 5.10 8.48
N ALA A 84 -15.49 5.52 7.35
CA ALA A 84 -15.50 4.74 6.13
C ALA A 84 -14.08 4.41 5.66
N ALA A 85 -13.88 3.21 5.12
CA ALA A 85 -12.57 2.73 4.68
C ALA A 85 -11.90 3.68 3.65
N PRO A 86 -10.56 3.75 3.57
CA PRO A 86 -9.84 4.76 2.80
C PRO A 86 -10.26 4.93 1.33
N LEU A 87 -10.74 3.87 0.68
CA LEU A 87 -11.23 3.87 -0.71
C LEU A 87 -12.74 3.60 -0.82
N ALA A 88 -13.52 3.81 0.25
CA ALA A 88 -14.96 3.69 0.21
C ALA A 88 -15.56 4.59 -0.88
N GLY A 89 -16.40 4.01 -1.75
CA GLY A 89 -16.95 4.70 -2.92
C GLY A 89 -15.98 4.87 -4.10
N VAL A 90 -14.83 4.17 -4.10
CA VAL A 90 -14.04 3.89 -5.30
C VAL A 90 -14.54 2.57 -5.91
N ARG A 91 -14.85 2.52 -7.20
CA ARG A 91 -15.23 1.28 -7.91
C ARG A 91 -14.22 0.94 -9.02
N ILE A 92 -13.76 -0.31 -9.05
CA ILE A 92 -12.73 -0.77 -9.99
C ILE A 92 -13.17 -2.06 -10.68
N ILE A 93 -13.06 -2.10 -12.00
CA ILE A 93 -13.28 -3.32 -12.79
C ILE A 93 -11.93 -4.00 -13.02
N GLU A 94 -11.77 -5.26 -12.66
CA GLU A 94 -10.52 -6.01 -12.85
C GLU A 94 -10.74 -7.16 -13.82
N MET A 95 -9.98 -7.21 -14.91
CA MET A 95 -9.97 -8.36 -15.81
C MET A 95 -9.16 -9.50 -15.19
N ALA A 96 -9.78 -10.67 -14.96
CA ALA A 96 -9.15 -11.77 -14.21
C ALA A 96 -7.79 -12.20 -14.79
N GLY A 97 -6.74 -12.06 -13.96
CA GLY A 97 -5.34 -12.28 -14.31
C GLY A 97 -4.61 -13.25 -13.38
N ILE A 98 -3.29 -13.11 -13.27
CA ILE A 98 -2.41 -13.85 -12.35
C ILE A 98 -1.39 -12.91 -11.72
N GLY A 99 -0.83 -13.28 -10.56
CA GLY A 99 0.29 -12.60 -9.90
C GLY A 99 0.06 -11.11 -9.64
N PRO A 100 0.77 -10.19 -10.34
CA PRO A 100 0.75 -8.75 -10.07
C PRO A 100 -0.62 -8.09 -10.14
N GLY A 101 -1.48 -8.48 -11.10
CA GLY A 101 -2.80 -7.86 -11.30
C GLY A 101 -3.75 -8.17 -10.13
N PRO A 102 -3.98 -9.45 -9.81
CA PRO A 102 -4.64 -9.86 -8.59
C PRO A 102 -3.99 -9.27 -7.34
N PHE A 103 -2.67 -9.18 -7.24
CA PHE A 103 -2.06 -8.52 -6.07
C PHE A 103 -2.46 -7.05 -5.94
N ALA A 104 -2.47 -6.27 -7.04
CA ALA A 104 -2.96 -4.88 -7.03
C ALA A 104 -4.45 -4.79 -6.63
N GLY A 105 -5.29 -5.67 -7.20
CA GLY A 105 -6.71 -5.76 -6.87
C GLY A 105 -6.95 -6.09 -5.38
N MET A 106 -6.09 -6.90 -4.77
CA MET A 106 -6.16 -7.24 -3.34
C MET A 106 -5.90 -5.99 -2.50
N MET A 107 -4.80 -5.29 -2.76
CA MET A 107 -4.42 -4.09 -2.01
C MET A 107 -5.49 -2.99 -2.09
N LEU A 108 -6.15 -2.85 -3.25
CA LEU A 108 -7.22 -1.86 -3.44
C LEU A 108 -8.53 -2.28 -2.74
N ALA A 109 -8.92 -3.57 -2.81
CA ALA A 109 -10.09 -4.08 -2.10
C ALA A 109 -9.90 -4.05 -0.57
N ASP A 110 -8.70 -4.40 -0.08
CA ASP A 110 -8.30 -4.32 1.33
C ASP A 110 -8.33 -2.89 1.87
N LEU A 111 -8.06 -1.89 1.03
CA LEU A 111 -8.21 -0.46 1.33
C LEU A 111 -9.66 0.04 1.24
N GLY A 112 -10.63 -0.83 0.88
CA GLY A 112 -12.05 -0.54 0.86
C GLY A 112 -12.66 -0.17 -0.50
N ALA A 113 -11.93 -0.37 -1.61
CA ALA A 113 -12.50 -0.18 -2.94
C ALA A 113 -13.45 -1.33 -3.30
N ASP A 114 -14.50 -1.00 -4.04
CA ASP A 114 -15.44 -1.95 -4.62
C ASP A 114 -14.83 -2.55 -5.91
N VAL A 115 -14.06 -3.62 -5.73
CA VAL A 115 -13.38 -4.33 -6.83
C VAL A 115 -14.27 -5.45 -7.38
N VAL A 116 -14.61 -5.34 -8.66
CA VAL A 116 -15.38 -6.31 -9.43
C VAL A 116 -14.45 -7.06 -10.37
N THR A 117 -14.16 -8.32 -10.07
CA THR A 117 -13.39 -9.20 -10.96
C THR A 117 -14.29 -9.72 -12.09
N VAL A 118 -13.82 -9.56 -13.32
CA VAL A 118 -14.43 -10.08 -14.55
C VAL A 118 -13.72 -11.39 -14.92
N ASP A 119 -14.31 -12.48 -14.46
CA ASP A 119 -13.90 -13.85 -14.75
C ASP A 119 -14.35 -14.31 -16.14
N ARG A 120 -13.77 -15.41 -16.63
CA ARG A 120 -14.31 -16.16 -17.77
C ARG A 120 -15.40 -17.12 -17.27
N PRO A 121 -16.37 -17.52 -18.11
CA PRO A 121 -17.20 -18.69 -17.84
C PRO A 121 -16.33 -19.94 -17.60
N GLY A 122 -16.58 -20.65 -16.50
CA GLY A 122 -15.68 -21.70 -16.01
C GLY A 122 -14.44 -21.21 -15.26
N GLY A 123 -14.38 -19.92 -14.91
CA GLY A 123 -13.35 -19.35 -14.03
C GLY A 123 -11.97 -19.13 -14.64
N ASN A 124 -11.00 -18.92 -13.75
CA ASN A 124 -9.59 -18.87 -14.08
C ASN A 124 -8.89 -20.11 -13.48
N PRO A 125 -8.41 -21.06 -14.30
CA PRO A 125 -7.75 -22.28 -13.79
C PRO A 125 -6.48 -22.04 -12.95
N TRP A 126 -5.94 -20.82 -12.93
CA TRP A 126 -4.82 -20.43 -12.05
C TRP A 126 -5.29 -19.90 -10.67
N ALA A 127 -6.58 -19.62 -10.52
CA ALA A 127 -7.25 -19.34 -9.24
C ALA A 127 -8.01 -20.57 -8.69
N GLU A 128 -8.14 -21.64 -9.49
CA GLU A 128 -8.64 -22.94 -9.03
C GLU A 128 -7.54 -23.67 -8.24
N GLY A 129 -7.92 -24.22 -7.08
CA GLY A 129 -6.98 -24.75 -6.09
C GLY A 129 -7.39 -24.43 -4.64
N GLY A 130 -8.28 -23.44 -4.46
CA GLY A 130 -9.16 -23.33 -3.29
C GLY A 130 -8.95 -22.10 -2.39
N HIS A 131 -7.76 -21.48 -2.41
CA HIS A 131 -7.35 -20.56 -1.34
C HIS A 131 -6.47 -19.38 -1.81
N ASP A 132 -6.72 -18.81 -2.99
CA ASP A 132 -5.94 -17.63 -3.42
C ASP A 132 -6.37 -16.36 -2.68
N VAL A 133 -5.63 -16.10 -1.61
CA VAL A 133 -5.67 -14.91 -0.75
C VAL A 133 -5.77 -13.60 -1.54
N MET A 134 -5.20 -13.52 -2.75
CA MET A 134 -5.28 -12.30 -3.56
C MET A 134 -6.74 -11.95 -3.88
N PHE A 135 -7.57 -12.90 -4.30
CA PHE A 135 -8.95 -12.65 -4.74
C PHE A 135 -9.95 -12.38 -3.59
N ARG A 136 -9.48 -12.26 -2.35
CA ARG A 136 -10.31 -11.91 -1.18
C ARG A 136 -11.01 -10.56 -1.32
N SER A 137 -12.11 -10.40 -0.59
CA SER A 137 -12.90 -9.17 -0.46
C SER A 137 -13.68 -8.68 -1.68
N ARG A 138 -13.52 -9.26 -2.88
CA ARG A 138 -14.09 -8.79 -4.16
C ARG A 138 -15.53 -9.24 -4.42
N GLN A 139 -16.10 -8.72 -5.51
CA GLN A 139 -17.22 -9.33 -6.23
C GLN A 139 -16.71 -10.06 -7.49
N SER A 140 -17.46 -11.04 -8.02
CA SER A 140 -17.15 -11.70 -9.31
C SER A 140 -18.35 -11.76 -10.27
N ILE A 141 -18.11 -11.36 -11.53
CA ILE A 141 -18.98 -11.57 -12.68
C ILE A 141 -18.24 -12.42 -13.73
N ALA A 142 -18.90 -13.42 -14.31
CA ALA A 142 -18.32 -14.23 -15.38
C ALA A 142 -18.86 -13.78 -16.75
N VAL A 143 -17.97 -13.39 -17.68
CA VAL A 143 -18.32 -12.84 -19.01
C VAL A 143 -17.46 -13.48 -20.09
N ASP A 144 -18.05 -14.05 -21.15
CA ASP A 144 -17.28 -14.38 -22.36
C ASP A 144 -17.13 -13.15 -23.24
N LEU A 145 -15.94 -12.55 -23.20
CA LEU A 145 -15.56 -11.39 -24.02
C LEU A 145 -15.57 -11.70 -25.53
N LYS A 146 -15.60 -12.99 -25.93
CA LYS A 146 -15.72 -13.41 -27.33
C LYS A 146 -17.17 -13.63 -27.77
N ALA A 147 -18.11 -13.76 -26.83
CA ALA A 147 -19.52 -13.90 -27.13
C ALA A 147 -20.10 -12.54 -27.59
N PRO A 148 -21.13 -12.54 -28.46
CA PRO A 148 -21.82 -11.31 -28.84
C PRO A 148 -22.28 -10.52 -27.61
N GLY A 149 -21.82 -9.27 -27.52
CA GLY A 149 -22.14 -8.36 -26.41
C GLY A 149 -21.20 -8.40 -25.21
N GLY A 150 -20.31 -9.40 -25.06
CA GLY A 150 -19.45 -9.53 -23.87
C GLY A 150 -18.56 -8.30 -23.59
N ALA A 151 -17.92 -7.77 -24.64
CA ALA A 151 -17.16 -6.52 -24.58
C ALA A 151 -18.01 -5.28 -24.23
N SER A 152 -19.31 -5.30 -24.58
CA SER A 152 -20.23 -4.21 -24.25
C SER A 152 -20.73 -4.29 -22.81
N VAL A 153 -20.86 -5.49 -22.23
CA VAL A 153 -21.12 -5.67 -20.79
C VAL A 153 -20.01 -5.01 -19.97
N VAL A 154 -18.74 -5.34 -20.24
CA VAL A 154 -17.60 -4.75 -19.50
C VAL A 154 -17.54 -3.23 -19.66
N ARG A 155 -17.77 -2.69 -20.87
CA ARG A 155 -17.81 -1.24 -21.07
C ARG A 155 -18.96 -0.56 -20.34
N GLU A 156 -20.12 -1.21 -20.20
CA GLU A 156 -21.21 -0.67 -19.38
C GLU A 156 -20.86 -0.68 -17.88
N LEU A 157 -20.16 -1.71 -17.38
CA LEU A 157 -19.61 -1.71 -16.01
C LEU A 157 -18.60 -0.54 -15.81
N CYS A 158 -17.80 -0.22 -16.83
CA CYS A 158 -16.86 0.90 -16.80
C CYS A 158 -17.54 2.28 -16.76
N ARG A 159 -18.82 2.41 -17.15
CA ARG A 159 -19.53 3.71 -17.20
C ARG A 159 -19.51 4.45 -15.86
N ASN A 160 -19.62 3.69 -14.75
CA ASN A 160 -19.71 4.21 -13.39
C ASN A 160 -18.54 3.71 -12.49
N ALA A 161 -17.39 3.40 -13.08
CA ALA A 161 -16.17 3.01 -12.36
C ALA A 161 -15.14 4.15 -12.31
N ASP A 162 -14.33 4.22 -11.26
CA ASP A 162 -13.15 5.10 -11.20
C ASP A 162 -12.01 4.55 -12.08
N GLY A 163 -11.94 3.23 -12.29
CA GLY A 163 -10.93 2.62 -13.16
C GLY A 163 -11.17 1.17 -13.58
N LEU A 164 -10.35 0.72 -14.53
CA LEU A 164 -10.22 -0.68 -14.97
C LEU A 164 -8.77 -1.15 -14.86
N ILE A 165 -8.56 -2.44 -14.55
CA ILE A 165 -7.26 -3.12 -14.56
C ILE A 165 -7.28 -4.26 -15.60
N ASP A 166 -6.28 -4.29 -16.48
CA ASP A 166 -6.05 -5.30 -17.51
C ASP A 166 -4.65 -5.94 -17.32
N THR A 167 -4.53 -7.27 -17.46
CA THR A 167 -3.26 -8.00 -17.32
C THR A 167 -2.84 -8.73 -18.60
N TYR A 168 -3.32 -8.27 -19.76
CA TYR A 168 -3.09 -8.93 -21.03
C TYR A 168 -1.82 -8.43 -21.72
N ARG A 169 -1.37 -9.16 -22.75
CA ARG A 169 -0.28 -8.69 -23.62
C ARG A 169 -0.77 -7.49 -24.46
N PRO A 170 0.13 -6.57 -24.86
CA PRO A 170 -0.28 -5.37 -25.59
C PRO A 170 -1.03 -5.70 -26.90
N GLY A 171 -2.14 -5.02 -27.16
CA GLY A 171 -3.02 -5.27 -28.31
C GLY A 171 -4.09 -6.36 -28.10
N VAL A 172 -4.16 -6.99 -26.92
CA VAL A 172 -5.17 -8.02 -26.63
C VAL A 172 -6.51 -7.42 -26.19
N ALA A 173 -6.52 -6.37 -25.35
CA ALA A 173 -7.75 -5.77 -24.83
C ALA A 173 -8.54 -5.03 -25.92
N GLU A 174 -7.82 -4.38 -26.83
CA GLU A 174 -8.30 -3.71 -28.04
C GLU A 174 -8.97 -4.73 -28.97
N ARG A 175 -8.33 -5.89 -29.20
CA ARG A 175 -8.92 -7.00 -29.97
C ARG A 175 -10.14 -7.63 -29.28
N LEU A 176 -10.30 -7.43 -27.97
CA LEU A 176 -11.47 -7.83 -27.20
C LEU A 176 -12.49 -6.69 -27.05
N GLY A 177 -12.30 -5.54 -27.70
CA GLY A 177 -13.23 -4.39 -27.66
C GLY A 177 -13.36 -3.71 -26.30
N ILE A 178 -12.37 -3.90 -25.41
CA ILE A 178 -12.30 -3.35 -24.06
C ILE A 178 -10.98 -2.59 -23.82
N GLY A 179 -10.37 -2.07 -24.88
CA GLY A 179 -9.13 -1.30 -24.82
C GLY A 179 -9.31 0.08 -24.16
N PRO A 180 -8.20 0.83 -23.98
CA PRO A 180 -8.22 2.10 -23.26
C PRO A 180 -9.05 3.19 -23.93
N ASP A 181 -9.24 3.14 -25.25
CA ASP A 181 -9.98 4.14 -26.00
C ASP A 181 -11.47 3.77 -26.08
N GLU A 182 -11.81 2.50 -26.31
CA GLU A 182 -13.19 1.99 -26.29
C GLU A 182 -13.83 2.11 -24.89
N CYS A 183 -13.02 2.06 -23.83
CA CYS A 183 -13.48 2.35 -22.47
C CYS A 183 -13.58 3.86 -22.19
N ARG A 184 -12.77 4.71 -22.85
CA ARG A 184 -12.86 6.17 -22.72
C ARG A 184 -14.09 6.76 -23.43
N GLU A 185 -14.57 6.12 -24.49
CA GLU A 185 -15.83 6.47 -25.17
C GLU A 185 -17.05 6.42 -24.23
N VAL A 186 -17.07 5.46 -23.29
CA VAL A 186 -18.17 5.29 -22.32
C VAL A 186 -17.94 6.02 -20.99
N ASN A 187 -16.68 6.25 -20.60
CA ASN A 187 -16.30 6.99 -19.41
C ASN A 187 -14.96 7.74 -19.60
N PRO A 188 -14.99 9.05 -19.92
CA PRO A 188 -13.77 9.85 -20.08
C PRO A 188 -12.91 10.01 -18.82
N ALA A 189 -13.47 9.77 -17.63
CA ALA A 189 -12.76 9.86 -16.35
C ALA A 189 -12.06 8.54 -15.95
N LEU A 190 -12.32 7.42 -16.65
CA LEU A 190 -11.84 6.09 -16.29
C LEU A 190 -10.31 6.00 -16.31
N VAL A 191 -9.73 5.58 -15.19
CA VAL A 191 -8.31 5.28 -15.07
C VAL A 191 -8.05 3.85 -15.54
N TYR A 192 -7.19 3.66 -16.53
CA TYR A 192 -6.99 2.37 -17.20
C TYR A 192 -5.59 1.83 -16.88
N GLY A 193 -5.50 0.90 -15.94
CA GLY A 193 -4.24 0.27 -15.52
C GLY A 193 -3.90 -0.97 -16.34
N ARG A 194 -2.71 -1.00 -16.94
CA ARG A 194 -2.22 -2.13 -17.72
C ARG A 194 -1.05 -2.79 -17.00
N MET A 195 -1.19 -4.06 -16.64
CA MET A 195 -0.16 -4.84 -15.96
C MET A 195 0.57 -5.75 -16.94
N THR A 196 1.86 -5.49 -17.15
CA THR A 196 2.71 -6.32 -18.00
C THR A 196 4.09 -6.55 -17.40
N GLY A 197 4.82 -7.52 -17.94
CA GLY A 197 6.22 -7.75 -17.56
C GLY A 197 7.19 -6.77 -18.19
N TRP A 198 7.02 -6.52 -19.49
CA TRP A 198 7.98 -5.83 -20.34
C TRP A 198 7.58 -4.39 -20.73
N GLY A 199 6.37 -3.94 -20.37
CA GLY A 199 5.75 -2.71 -20.87
C GLY A 199 4.80 -2.95 -22.05
N GLN A 200 4.08 -1.90 -22.46
CA GLN A 200 3.29 -1.88 -23.70
C GLN A 200 4.17 -1.82 -24.95
N ASP A 201 5.40 -1.32 -24.85
CA ASP A 201 6.33 -1.14 -25.96
C ASP A 201 7.72 -1.75 -25.71
N GLY A 202 8.70 -1.37 -26.55
CA GLY A 202 10.03 -1.98 -26.54
C GLY A 202 10.10 -3.37 -27.22
N PRO A 203 11.31 -3.92 -27.39
CA PRO A 203 11.54 -5.13 -28.18
C PRO A 203 11.01 -6.42 -27.53
N LEU A 204 10.63 -6.38 -26.25
CA LEU A 204 10.13 -7.54 -25.50
C LEU A 204 8.61 -7.51 -25.24
N ALA A 205 7.88 -6.43 -25.57
CA ALA A 205 6.45 -6.24 -25.30
C ALA A 205 5.55 -7.47 -25.53
N GLN A 206 5.80 -8.21 -26.62
CA GLN A 206 4.99 -9.36 -27.05
C GLN A 206 5.49 -10.72 -26.50
N MET A 207 6.69 -10.74 -25.90
CA MET A 207 7.34 -11.95 -25.42
C MET A 207 6.71 -12.48 -24.12
N PRO A 208 6.67 -13.80 -23.91
CA PRO A 208 6.33 -14.36 -22.61
C PRO A 208 7.39 -14.02 -21.54
N GLY A 209 7.03 -14.20 -20.29
CA GLY A 209 7.92 -14.13 -19.13
C GLY A 209 7.16 -14.42 -17.84
N HIS A 210 7.90 -14.50 -16.74
CA HIS A 210 7.43 -14.49 -15.35
C HIS A 210 8.38 -13.60 -14.53
N ASP A 211 8.03 -13.28 -13.27
CA ASP A 211 8.84 -12.49 -12.31
C ASP A 211 10.36 -12.57 -12.56
N ILE A 212 10.91 -13.78 -12.45
CA ILE A 212 12.34 -14.10 -12.58
C ILE A 212 12.98 -13.58 -13.88
N ASN A 213 12.23 -13.51 -14.98
CA ASN A 213 12.73 -13.00 -16.26
C ASN A 213 12.79 -11.47 -16.27
N TYR A 214 11.81 -10.81 -15.64
CA TYR A 214 11.74 -9.35 -15.56
C TYR A 214 12.86 -8.82 -14.65
N ILE A 215 13.03 -9.43 -13.47
CA ILE A 215 14.09 -9.06 -12.51
C ILE A 215 15.51 -9.47 -12.94
N ALA A 216 15.65 -10.36 -13.94
CA ALA A 216 16.94 -10.70 -14.52
C ALA A 216 17.51 -9.57 -15.38
N LEU A 217 16.66 -8.80 -16.07
CA LEU A 217 17.07 -7.74 -17.00
C LEU A 217 17.29 -6.37 -16.34
N THR A 218 16.89 -6.19 -15.08
CA THR A 218 17.21 -5.00 -14.27
C THR A 218 18.52 -5.11 -13.50
N GLY A 219 19.13 -6.30 -13.47
CA GLY A 219 20.26 -6.62 -12.60
C GLY A 219 19.87 -6.97 -11.15
N ALA A 220 18.61 -6.79 -10.75
CA ALA A 220 18.13 -7.09 -9.40
C ALA A 220 18.38 -8.56 -9.01
N LEU A 221 18.09 -9.51 -9.91
CA LEU A 221 18.35 -10.93 -9.66
C LEU A 221 19.84 -11.23 -9.43
N HIS A 222 20.75 -10.61 -10.20
CA HIS A 222 22.19 -10.82 -10.05
C HIS A 222 22.72 -10.29 -8.72
N ALA A 223 22.13 -9.23 -8.15
CA ALA A 223 22.51 -8.72 -6.83
C ALA A 223 22.13 -9.65 -5.66
N ILE A 224 21.25 -10.63 -5.87
CA ILE A 224 20.65 -11.43 -4.78
C ILE A 224 21.26 -12.84 -4.71
N GLY A 225 21.78 -13.20 -3.54
CA GLY A 225 22.31 -14.54 -3.23
C GLY A 225 23.68 -14.50 -2.56
N ARG A 226 24.31 -15.67 -2.41
CA ARG A 226 25.59 -15.80 -1.69
C ARG A 226 26.82 -15.57 -2.59
N LYS A 227 27.90 -15.07 -1.97
CA LYS A 227 29.26 -14.97 -2.52
C LYS A 227 29.69 -16.29 -3.17
N GLY A 228 30.07 -16.25 -4.45
CA GLY A 228 30.44 -17.43 -5.25
C GLY A 228 29.31 -18.40 -5.61
N GLY A 229 28.10 -18.21 -5.06
CA GLY A 229 26.90 -18.97 -5.44
C GLY A 229 26.19 -18.36 -6.67
N PRO A 230 25.20 -19.08 -7.24
CA PRO A 230 24.36 -18.52 -8.31
C PRO A 230 23.45 -17.39 -7.80
N PRO A 231 22.93 -16.53 -8.71
CA PRO A 231 21.79 -15.66 -8.42
C PRO A 231 20.62 -16.44 -7.82
N THR A 232 19.96 -15.89 -6.81
CA THR A 232 18.91 -16.57 -6.02
C THR A 232 17.55 -15.89 -6.26
N PRO A 233 16.55 -16.57 -6.87
CA PRO A 233 15.22 -16.01 -7.09
C PRO A 233 14.49 -15.67 -5.77
N PRO A 234 14.07 -14.41 -5.53
CA PRO A 234 13.47 -13.95 -4.27
C PRO A 234 11.96 -14.22 -4.22
N LEU A 235 11.57 -15.48 -4.43
CA LEU A 235 10.19 -15.87 -4.77
C LEU A 235 9.69 -15.03 -5.97
N ASN A 236 8.48 -14.45 -5.88
CA ASN A 236 7.95 -13.47 -6.83
C ASN A 236 7.77 -12.06 -6.21
N LEU A 237 8.54 -11.75 -5.17
CA LEU A 237 8.30 -10.54 -4.36
C LEU A 237 8.75 -9.24 -5.06
N ILE A 238 9.69 -9.32 -6.00
CA ILE A 238 10.31 -8.13 -6.62
C ILE A 238 9.65 -7.76 -7.95
N GLY A 239 9.39 -8.72 -8.84
CA GLY A 239 8.72 -8.49 -10.11
C GLY A 239 7.21 -8.41 -9.94
N ASP A 240 6.56 -9.50 -9.56
CA ASP A 240 5.09 -9.57 -9.48
C ASP A 240 4.54 -8.58 -8.43
N PHE A 241 4.97 -8.68 -7.17
CA PHE A 241 4.31 -7.93 -6.09
C PHE A 241 4.86 -6.52 -5.91
N GLY A 242 6.19 -6.36 -5.74
CA GLY A 242 6.82 -5.07 -5.50
C GLY A 242 6.83 -4.15 -6.73
N GLY A 243 7.36 -4.64 -7.86
CA GLY A 243 7.50 -3.88 -9.10
C GLY A 243 6.20 -3.77 -9.89
N GLY A 244 5.40 -4.83 -9.94
CA GLY A 244 4.11 -4.86 -10.63
C GLY A 244 2.97 -4.34 -9.76
N GLY A 245 2.43 -5.22 -8.90
CA GLY A 245 1.16 -5.01 -8.23
C GLY A 245 1.10 -3.77 -7.32
N MET A 246 2.15 -3.50 -6.54
CA MET A 246 2.22 -2.30 -5.71
C MET A 246 2.29 -1.02 -6.55
N LEU A 247 3.09 -0.98 -7.63
CA LEU A 247 3.17 0.21 -8.48
C LEU A 247 1.91 0.42 -9.31
N LEU A 248 1.23 -0.65 -9.73
CA LEU A 248 -0.11 -0.54 -10.32
C LEU A 248 -1.11 0.04 -9.30
N ALA A 249 -1.15 -0.46 -8.06
CA ALA A 249 -2.04 0.08 -7.04
C ALA A 249 -1.76 1.57 -6.76
N VAL A 250 -0.50 1.97 -6.64
CA VAL A 250 -0.08 3.39 -6.51
C VAL A 250 -0.47 4.21 -7.76
N GLY A 251 -0.29 3.65 -8.95
CA GLY A 251 -0.67 4.27 -10.22
C GLY A 251 -2.18 4.50 -10.32
N MET A 252 -3.00 3.51 -9.95
CA MET A 252 -4.46 3.62 -9.91
C MET A 252 -4.89 4.71 -8.91
N LEU A 253 -4.31 4.72 -7.70
CA LEU A 253 -4.59 5.77 -6.69
C LEU A 253 -4.26 7.17 -7.21
N ALA A 254 -3.07 7.37 -7.77
CA ALA A 254 -2.64 8.65 -8.33
C ALA A 254 -3.50 9.07 -9.55
N GLY A 255 -3.86 8.11 -10.39
CA GLY A 255 -4.75 8.30 -11.54
C GLY A 255 -6.15 8.73 -11.10
N ILE A 256 -6.74 8.09 -10.10
CA ILE A 256 -8.10 8.35 -9.63
C ILE A 256 -8.17 9.72 -8.93
N LEU A 257 -7.16 10.07 -8.13
CA LEU A 257 -7.03 11.41 -7.54
C LEU A 257 -6.85 12.49 -8.63
N SER A 258 -6.11 12.20 -9.70
CA SER A 258 -6.00 13.09 -10.85
C SER A 258 -7.35 13.24 -11.56
N ALA A 259 -8.01 12.14 -11.90
CA ALA A 259 -9.29 12.13 -12.62
C ALA A 259 -10.41 12.85 -11.85
N ARG A 260 -10.49 12.67 -10.53
CA ARG A 260 -11.42 13.40 -9.64
C ARG A 260 -11.19 14.92 -9.65
N THR A 261 -10.00 15.38 -10.04
CA THR A 261 -9.65 16.81 -10.16
C THR A 261 -9.79 17.35 -11.59
N THR A 262 -9.55 16.53 -12.61
CA THR A 262 -9.50 16.95 -14.03
C THR A 262 -10.74 16.59 -14.85
N GLY A 263 -11.55 15.63 -14.38
CA GLY A 263 -12.59 14.97 -15.18
C GLY A 263 -12.05 14.03 -16.26
N VAL A 264 -10.74 13.75 -16.29
CA VAL A 264 -10.07 13.01 -17.36
C VAL A 264 -9.16 11.93 -16.78
N GLY A 265 -9.47 10.67 -17.12
CA GLY A 265 -8.70 9.50 -16.74
C GLY A 265 -7.40 9.35 -17.53
N ARG A 266 -6.53 8.46 -17.08
CA ARG A 266 -5.21 8.19 -17.71
C ARG A 266 -5.02 6.70 -17.90
N VAL A 267 -4.27 6.34 -18.95
CA VAL A 267 -3.70 5.01 -19.10
C VAL A 267 -2.41 4.94 -18.27
N ILE A 268 -2.25 3.88 -17.50
CA ILE A 268 -1.04 3.57 -16.73
C ILE A 268 -0.44 2.32 -17.36
N ASP A 269 0.81 2.42 -17.82
CA ASP A 269 1.61 1.22 -18.09
C ASP A 269 2.38 0.88 -16.82
N ALA A 270 2.05 -0.25 -16.20
CA ALA A 270 2.71 -0.76 -15.01
C ALA A 270 3.54 -1.99 -15.41
N ALA A 271 4.77 -1.72 -15.84
CA ALA A 271 5.72 -2.73 -16.26
C ALA A 271 6.54 -3.27 -15.08
N MET A 272 6.55 -4.59 -14.87
CA MET A 272 7.34 -5.21 -13.79
C MET A 272 8.84 -4.97 -13.94
N ILE A 273 9.36 -4.84 -15.16
CA ILE A 273 10.76 -4.48 -15.41
C ILE A 273 11.10 -3.06 -14.90
N ASP A 274 10.24 -2.07 -15.13
CA ASP A 274 10.44 -0.70 -14.64
C ASP A 274 10.32 -0.65 -13.11
N GLY A 275 9.36 -1.38 -12.54
CA GLY A 275 9.18 -1.44 -11.09
C GLY A 275 10.31 -2.14 -10.36
N ALA A 276 10.79 -3.27 -10.89
CA ALA A 276 11.97 -3.96 -10.35
C ALA A 276 13.25 -3.13 -10.49
N SER A 277 13.33 -2.23 -11.48
CA SER A 277 14.40 -1.24 -11.62
C SER A 277 14.26 -0.12 -10.57
N ALA A 278 13.06 0.41 -10.38
CA ALA A 278 12.77 1.44 -9.38
C ALA A 278 13.08 0.97 -7.94
N LEU A 279 12.84 -0.31 -7.62
CA LEU A 279 13.21 -0.92 -6.33
C LEU A 279 14.74 -0.96 -6.10
N MET A 280 15.57 -0.90 -7.15
CA MET A 280 17.03 -0.86 -7.07
C MET A 280 17.61 0.55 -6.91
N ALA A 281 16.79 1.59 -6.72
CA ALA A 281 17.23 3.00 -6.71
C ALA A 281 18.42 3.31 -5.77
N MET A 282 18.47 2.71 -4.58
CA MET A 282 19.60 2.86 -3.65
C MET A 282 20.90 2.27 -4.22
N PHE A 283 20.84 1.09 -4.82
CA PHE A 283 22.00 0.43 -5.43
C PHE A 283 22.44 1.13 -6.73
N HIS A 284 21.51 1.75 -7.47
CA HIS A 284 21.86 2.64 -8.57
C HIS A 284 22.65 3.87 -8.10
N ALA A 285 22.31 4.44 -6.93
CA ALA A 285 23.06 5.54 -6.34
C ALA A 285 24.46 5.10 -5.87
N LEU A 286 24.56 3.98 -5.12
CA LEU A 286 25.83 3.43 -4.64
C LEU A 286 26.77 3.01 -5.79
N ARG A 287 26.23 2.45 -6.88
CA ARG A 287 27.02 2.18 -8.09
C ARG A 287 27.44 3.47 -8.80
N GLY A 288 26.64 4.53 -8.69
CA GLY A 288 26.95 5.86 -9.23
C GLY A 288 28.05 6.60 -8.48
N SER A 289 28.21 6.37 -7.17
CA SER A 289 29.34 6.88 -6.37
C SER A 289 30.59 5.98 -6.42
N GLY A 290 30.42 4.70 -6.76
CA GLY A 290 31.49 3.69 -6.78
C GLY A 290 31.58 2.84 -5.50
N ASP A 291 30.63 2.99 -4.58
CA ASP A 291 30.56 2.26 -3.30
C ASP A 291 29.91 0.87 -3.42
N PHE A 292 29.37 0.52 -4.60
CA PHE A 292 28.77 -0.80 -4.86
C PHE A 292 29.64 -1.68 -5.75
N SER A 293 29.88 -2.92 -5.31
CA SER A 293 30.50 -3.97 -6.10
C SER A 293 29.45 -4.76 -6.88
N GLU A 294 29.73 -5.11 -8.14
CA GLU A 294 28.89 -6.04 -8.91
C GLU A 294 29.18 -7.53 -8.57
N ASP A 295 30.15 -7.80 -7.68
CA ASP A 295 30.34 -9.12 -7.04
C ASP A 295 29.33 -9.32 -5.91
N ARG A 296 28.25 -10.06 -6.20
CA ARG A 296 27.22 -10.51 -5.24
C ARG A 296 27.81 -11.16 -3.99
N GLY A 297 27.30 -10.76 -2.83
CA GLY A 297 27.71 -11.25 -1.51
C GLY A 297 28.99 -10.58 -1.00
N THR A 298 29.25 -9.33 -1.37
CA THR A 298 30.44 -8.57 -0.94
C THR A 298 30.14 -7.17 -0.39
N HIS A 299 28.88 -6.73 -0.46
CA HIS A 299 28.42 -5.42 0.01
C HIS A 299 27.77 -5.51 1.41
N MET A 300 27.39 -4.37 2.00
CA MET A 300 26.81 -4.34 3.34
C MET A 300 25.42 -5.01 3.44
N LEU A 301 24.65 -5.00 2.36
CA LEU A 301 23.22 -5.36 2.35
C LEU A 301 22.87 -6.55 1.43
N ASP A 302 23.86 -7.24 0.87
CA ASP A 302 23.71 -8.39 -0.04
C ASP A 302 24.21 -9.71 0.59
N THR A 303 24.36 -9.74 1.92
CA THR A 303 25.03 -10.74 2.76
C THR A 303 26.57 -10.69 2.82
N GLY A 304 27.23 -9.71 2.21
CA GLY A 304 28.68 -9.52 2.35
C GLY A 304 29.14 -9.15 3.77
N ALA A 305 28.45 -8.23 4.44
CA ALA A 305 28.75 -7.84 5.83
C ALA A 305 28.29 -8.89 6.86
N PHE A 306 29.18 -9.28 7.76
CA PHE A 306 28.90 -10.30 8.77
C PHE A 306 27.91 -9.87 9.85
N PHE A 307 27.77 -8.56 10.11
CA PHE A 307 26.79 -7.97 11.03
C PHE A 307 25.42 -7.69 10.37
N TYR A 308 25.22 -8.08 9.11
CA TYR A 308 23.95 -8.02 8.39
C TYR A 308 23.68 -9.33 7.65
N ASP A 309 23.33 -10.39 8.38
CA ASP A 309 23.14 -11.74 7.85
C ASP A 309 22.28 -12.65 8.75
N VAL A 310 22.01 -13.87 8.29
CA VAL A 310 21.42 -14.96 9.06
C VAL A 310 22.46 -16.00 9.49
N TYR A 311 22.31 -16.50 10.71
CA TYR A 311 23.21 -17.46 11.35
C TYR A 311 22.45 -18.68 11.87
N GLN A 312 23.09 -19.85 11.81
CA GLN A 312 22.51 -21.11 12.29
C GLN A 312 22.84 -21.34 13.77
N THR A 313 21.84 -21.86 14.49
CA THR A 313 21.85 -22.14 15.94
C THR A 313 22.13 -23.63 16.22
N SER A 314 22.42 -24.00 17.47
CA SER A 314 22.76 -25.38 17.85
C SER A 314 21.64 -26.39 17.60
N ASP A 315 20.38 -25.95 17.62
CA ASP A 315 19.18 -26.72 17.29
C ASP A 315 18.81 -26.66 15.79
N GLY A 316 19.74 -26.21 14.94
CA GLY A 316 19.63 -26.18 13.48
C GLY A 316 18.70 -25.08 12.94
N GLN A 317 18.05 -24.31 13.81
CA GLN A 317 17.21 -23.16 13.47
C GLN A 317 18.08 -21.96 13.05
N TRP A 318 17.44 -20.88 12.60
CA TRP A 318 18.12 -19.68 12.11
C TRP A 318 17.69 -18.42 12.86
N VAL A 319 18.62 -17.47 12.97
CA VAL A 319 18.40 -16.12 13.51
C VAL A 319 18.96 -15.09 12.54
N SER A 320 18.38 -13.89 12.50
CA SER A 320 18.89 -12.75 11.75
C SER A 320 19.55 -11.73 12.68
N ILE A 321 20.62 -11.13 12.19
CA ILE A 321 21.37 -10.05 12.83
C ILE A 321 21.50 -8.93 11.81
N GLY A 322 21.04 -7.73 12.16
CA GLY A 322 21.12 -6.52 11.32
C GLY A 322 21.75 -5.34 12.05
N ALA A 323 22.78 -5.60 12.86
CA ALA A 323 23.41 -4.63 13.75
C ALA A 323 24.42 -3.74 13.01
N ILE A 324 23.93 -2.89 12.11
CA ILE A 324 24.76 -1.98 11.31
C ILE A 324 25.30 -0.83 12.17
N GLU A 325 24.43 -0.16 12.94
CA GLU A 325 24.81 1.02 13.70
C GLU A 325 25.61 0.65 14.96
N GLY A 326 26.72 1.36 15.18
CA GLY A 326 27.71 1.02 16.21
C GLY A 326 27.19 0.90 17.65
N GLN A 327 26.05 1.53 17.97
CA GLN A 327 25.38 1.36 19.28
C GLN A 327 24.69 0.00 19.42
N PHE A 328 24.08 -0.52 18.35
CA PHE A 328 23.43 -1.82 18.33
C PHE A 328 24.46 -2.95 18.22
N TRP A 329 25.51 -2.70 17.44
CA TRP A 329 26.70 -3.54 17.39
C TRP A 329 27.39 -3.66 18.75
N THR A 330 27.49 -2.56 19.51
CA THR A 330 28.02 -2.52 20.88
C THR A 330 27.24 -3.41 21.83
N GLU A 331 25.91 -3.26 21.91
CA GLU A 331 25.04 -4.10 22.75
C GLU A 331 25.14 -5.58 22.34
N LEU A 332 25.19 -5.89 21.04
CA LEU A 332 25.34 -7.25 20.54
C LEU A 332 26.70 -7.86 20.93
N CYS A 333 27.80 -7.08 20.84
CA CYS A 333 29.12 -7.49 21.31
C CYS A 333 29.12 -7.84 22.79
N ASP A 334 28.50 -7.01 23.63
CA ASP A 334 28.46 -7.20 25.08
C ASP A 334 27.60 -8.40 25.48
N VAL A 335 26.48 -8.66 24.80
CA VAL A 335 25.60 -9.82 25.08
C VAL A 335 26.19 -11.14 24.58
N LEU A 336 26.78 -11.17 23.37
CA LEU A 336 27.40 -12.38 22.80
C LEU A 336 28.86 -12.59 23.23
N GLN A 337 29.43 -11.66 24.01
CA GLN A 337 30.82 -11.67 24.46
C GLN A 337 31.78 -11.84 23.28
N LEU A 338 31.63 -10.96 22.28
CA LEU A 338 32.52 -10.89 21.12
C LEU A 338 33.88 -10.27 21.52
N PRO A 339 35.00 -10.73 20.95
CA PRO A 339 36.32 -10.14 21.24
C PRO A 339 36.39 -8.66 20.87
N ASP A 340 37.15 -7.86 21.62
CA ASP A 340 37.32 -6.43 21.37
C ASP A 340 37.84 -6.10 19.97
N ASP A 341 38.64 -6.98 19.37
CA ASP A 341 39.12 -6.86 17.98
C ASP A 341 37.96 -6.90 16.96
N VAL A 342 37.00 -7.82 17.17
CA VAL A 342 35.78 -7.94 16.34
C VAL A 342 34.85 -6.75 16.58
N ARG A 343 34.75 -6.30 17.85
CA ARG A 343 33.97 -5.12 18.25
C ARG A 343 34.48 -3.85 17.57
N GLN A 344 35.79 -3.61 17.58
CA GLN A 344 36.42 -2.37 17.12
C GLN A 344 36.54 -2.28 15.59
N ASN A 345 36.72 -3.41 14.90
CA ASN A 345 36.97 -3.45 13.46
C ASN A 345 35.74 -3.85 12.61
N GLN A 346 34.51 -3.62 13.12
CA GLN A 346 33.24 -3.96 12.46
C GLN A 346 33.22 -3.68 10.95
N LEU A 347 33.68 -2.49 10.54
CA LEU A 347 33.60 -2.01 9.16
C LEU A 347 34.82 -2.38 8.29
N ASP A 348 35.79 -3.14 8.81
CA ASP A 348 36.91 -3.65 8.02
C ASP A 348 36.46 -4.84 7.15
N SER A 349 36.09 -4.52 5.91
CA SER A 349 35.63 -5.52 4.93
C SER A 349 36.70 -6.54 4.52
N SER A 350 37.98 -6.28 4.79
CA SER A 350 39.05 -7.27 4.56
C SER A 350 39.00 -8.42 5.58
N ARG A 351 38.35 -8.22 6.73
CA ARG A 351 38.23 -9.18 7.83
C ARG A 351 36.82 -9.73 8.04
N TRP A 352 35.85 -9.36 7.19
CA TRP A 352 34.46 -9.83 7.35
C TRP A 352 34.32 -11.37 7.32
N ASP A 353 35.06 -12.09 6.48
CA ASP A 353 35.01 -13.57 6.46
C ASP A 353 35.62 -14.20 7.73
N GLU A 354 36.59 -13.55 8.37
CA GLU A 354 37.16 -13.95 9.66
C GLU A 354 36.14 -13.73 10.78
N PHE A 355 35.63 -12.50 10.91
CA PHE A 355 34.70 -12.10 11.97
C PHE A 355 33.33 -12.79 11.89
N ARG A 356 32.89 -13.12 10.67
CA ARG A 356 31.75 -14.01 10.41
C ARG A 356 31.87 -15.35 11.12
N THR A 357 33.07 -15.92 11.15
CA THR A 357 33.33 -17.20 11.84
C THR A 357 33.16 -17.01 13.35
N VAL A 358 33.73 -15.96 13.93
CA VAL A 358 33.62 -15.66 15.37
C VAL A 358 32.16 -15.42 15.80
N LEU A 359 31.36 -14.75 14.98
CA LEU A 359 29.94 -14.54 15.24
C LEU A 359 29.14 -15.84 15.06
N ALA A 360 29.43 -16.64 14.04
CA ALA A 360 28.82 -17.95 13.82
C ALA A 360 29.09 -18.90 15.00
N ASP A 361 30.31 -18.94 15.54
CA ASP A 361 30.67 -19.76 16.70
C ASP A 361 29.86 -19.36 17.95
N ARG A 362 29.57 -18.07 18.15
CA ARG A 362 28.75 -17.59 19.28
C ARG A 362 27.27 -17.93 19.13
N VAL A 363 26.73 -17.87 17.91
CA VAL A 363 25.33 -18.20 17.62
C VAL A 363 25.12 -19.72 17.65
N SER A 364 25.97 -20.49 16.98
CA SER A 364 25.86 -21.96 16.88
C SER A 364 26.18 -22.69 18.19
N ALA A 365 26.79 -22.03 19.17
CA ALA A 365 26.93 -22.52 20.54
C ALA A 365 25.65 -22.43 21.39
N ARG A 366 24.53 -21.91 20.85
CA ARG A 366 23.26 -21.72 21.56
C ARG A 366 22.06 -22.15 20.71
N THR A 367 20.98 -22.54 21.38
CA THR A 367 19.69 -22.73 20.72
C THR A 367 19.04 -21.39 20.35
N ARG A 368 18.12 -21.39 19.38
CA ARG A 368 17.32 -20.18 19.06
C ARG A 368 16.58 -19.66 20.30
N ALA A 369 16.04 -20.55 21.13
CA ALA A 369 15.32 -20.17 22.36
C ALA A 369 16.20 -19.49 23.42
N GLU A 370 17.47 -19.90 23.57
CA GLU A 370 18.43 -19.23 24.44
C GLU A 370 18.84 -17.84 23.91
N LEU A 371 19.01 -17.72 22.59
CA LEU A 371 19.30 -16.43 21.95
C LEU A 371 18.10 -15.49 22.05
N ASP A 372 16.88 -15.98 21.84
CA ASP A 372 15.65 -15.24 22.02
C ASP A 372 15.53 -14.69 23.46
N ALA A 373 15.83 -15.52 24.47
CA ALA A 373 15.83 -15.10 25.87
C ALA A 373 16.95 -14.12 26.24
N LEU A 374 18.04 -14.05 25.47
CA LEU A 374 19.15 -13.11 25.67
C LEU A 374 18.95 -11.79 24.92
N LEU A 375 18.36 -11.81 23.73
CA LEU A 375 18.43 -10.73 22.74
C LEU A 375 17.08 -10.08 22.40
N LEU A 376 15.93 -10.75 22.55
CA LEU A 376 14.63 -10.13 22.22
C LEU A 376 14.34 -8.94 23.15
N GLY A 377 13.87 -7.85 22.55
CA GLY A 377 13.59 -6.60 23.25
C GLY A 377 14.84 -5.76 23.60
N ARG A 378 16.05 -6.22 23.26
CA ARG A 378 17.26 -5.39 23.32
C ARG A 378 17.48 -4.59 22.05
N ASN A 379 18.31 -3.56 22.15
CA ASN A 379 18.78 -2.74 21.04
C ASN A 379 19.91 -3.45 20.27
N THR A 380 19.67 -4.64 19.72
CA THR A 380 20.69 -5.51 19.08
C THR A 380 20.43 -5.81 17.61
N CYS A 381 19.32 -5.32 17.04
CA CYS A 381 18.85 -5.66 15.70
C CYS A 381 18.80 -7.18 15.42
N TYR A 382 18.40 -7.95 16.42
CA TYR A 382 18.21 -9.40 16.38
C TYR A 382 16.74 -9.79 16.15
N ALA A 383 16.50 -10.86 15.39
CA ALA A 383 15.23 -11.57 15.41
C ALA A 383 15.41 -13.08 15.10
N PRO A 384 14.52 -13.97 15.58
CA PRO A 384 14.45 -15.33 15.09
C PRO A 384 13.95 -15.36 13.64
N VAL A 385 14.54 -16.24 12.80
CA VAL A 385 13.98 -16.56 11.49
C VAL A 385 12.87 -17.60 11.70
N LEU A 386 11.67 -17.30 11.21
CA LEU A 386 10.46 -18.06 11.47
C LEU A 386 9.89 -18.69 10.19
N THR A 387 9.37 -19.90 10.31
CA THR A 387 8.45 -20.46 9.32
C THR A 387 7.10 -19.73 9.35
N MET A 388 6.29 -19.86 8.30
CA MET A 388 4.96 -19.20 8.22
C MET A 388 4.04 -19.56 9.41
N ARG A 389 4.14 -20.79 9.93
CA ARG A 389 3.37 -21.23 11.10
C ARG A 389 3.85 -20.55 12.39
N GLU A 390 5.16 -20.55 12.64
CA GLU A 390 5.72 -19.86 13.81
C GLU A 390 5.48 -18.34 13.74
N ALA A 391 5.49 -17.75 12.54
CA ALA A 391 5.18 -16.35 12.34
C ALA A 391 3.72 -16.00 12.74
N ALA A 392 2.76 -16.91 12.56
CA ALA A 392 1.38 -16.75 13.03
C ALA A 392 1.26 -16.88 14.56
N GLU A 393 2.05 -17.79 15.16
CA GLU A 393 2.09 -18.05 16.60
C GLU A 393 2.90 -16.98 17.38
N HIS A 394 3.79 -16.24 16.72
CA HIS A 394 4.75 -15.34 17.36
C HIS A 394 4.07 -14.16 18.10
N PRO A 395 4.38 -13.91 19.40
CA PRO A 395 3.66 -12.94 20.22
C PRO A 395 3.55 -11.53 19.65
N HIS A 396 4.56 -11.02 18.94
CA HIS A 396 4.50 -9.70 18.30
C HIS A 396 3.47 -9.64 17.16
N ASN A 397 3.33 -10.73 16.39
CA ASN A 397 2.38 -10.81 15.28
C ASN A 397 0.96 -11.05 15.77
N VAL A 398 0.79 -11.87 16.82
CA VAL A 398 -0.49 -12.07 17.52
C VAL A 398 -0.95 -10.74 18.15
N ALA A 399 -0.11 -10.07 18.93
CA ALA A 399 -0.46 -8.81 19.61
C ALA A 399 -0.77 -7.65 18.64
N ARG A 400 -0.23 -7.67 17.43
CA ARG A 400 -0.59 -6.72 16.37
C ARG A 400 -1.82 -7.15 15.57
N GLY A 401 -2.07 -8.45 15.43
CA GLY A 401 -2.91 -9.00 14.36
C GLY A 401 -2.25 -8.78 12.99
N THR A 402 -0.96 -9.10 12.86
CA THR A 402 -0.23 -9.05 11.57
C THR A 402 -0.77 -10.12 10.60
N LEU A 403 -1.10 -11.28 11.15
CA LEU A 403 -1.70 -12.41 10.46
C LEU A 403 -3.11 -12.65 11.05
N ILE A 404 -4.04 -13.04 10.19
CA ILE A 404 -5.45 -13.34 10.50
C ILE A 404 -5.88 -14.60 9.77
N GLU A 405 -6.94 -15.26 10.24
CA GLU A 405 -7.57 -16.37 9.53
C GLU A 405 -8.81 -15.88 8.77
N VAL A 406 -8.92 -16.26 7.50
CA VAL A 406 -10.14 -16.06 6.69
C VAL A 406 -10.39 -17.37 5.94
N ASP A 407 -11.58 -17.94 6.12
CA ASP A 407 -11.99 -19.23 5.50
C ASP A 407 -11.01 -20.39 5.76
N GLY A 408 -10.50 -20.50 6.99
CA GLY A 408 -9.49 -21.50 7.39
C GLY A 408 -8.05 -21.18 6.94
N VAL A 409 -7.83 -20.08 6.21
CA VAL A 409 -6.51 -19.72 5.66
C VAL A 409 -5.87 -18.61 6.47
N VAL A 410 -4.76 -18.91 7.14
CA VAL A 410 -3.92 -17.93 7.85
C VAL A 410 -3.13 -17.09 6.83
N GLN A 411 -3.33 -15.77 6.87
CA GLN A 411 -2.89 -14.83 5.84
C GLN A 411 -2.61 -13.43 6.42
N ALA A 412 -1.93 -12.56 5.68
CA ALA A 412 -1.64 -11.20 6.12
C ALA A 412 -2.91 -10.36 6.27
N ALA A 413 -3.03 -9.60 7.36
CA ALA A 413 -4.11 -8.62 7.53
C ALA A 413 -3.94 -7.42 6.55
N PRO A 414 -5.01 -6.70 6.20
CA PRO A 414 -4.95 -5.48 5.38
C PRO A 414 -3.93 -4.45 5.88
N ALA A 415 -3.20 -3.87 4.93
CA ALA A 415 -2.11 -2.92 5.16
C ALA A 415 -2.05 -1.85 4.05
N PRO A 416 -1.50 -0.64 4.31
CA PRO A 416 -1.02 -0.13 5.60
C PRO A 416 -2.15 0.08 6.61
N ARG A 417 -1.79 0.43 7.84
CA ARG A 417 -2.75 0.67 8.93
C ARG A 417 -3.11 2.14 9.08
N PHE A 418 -4.37 2.39 9.37
CA PHE A 418 -4.95 3.71 9.64
C PHE A 418 -5.37 3.75 11.11
N GLU A 419 -4.95 4.78 11.84
CA GLU A 419 -5.18 4.93 13.29
C GLU A 419 -4.79 3.68 14.12
N GLY A 420 -3.80 2.91 13.65
CA GLY A 420 -3.31 1.66 14.27
C GLY A 420 -4.10 0.38 13.90
N LYS A 421 -5.21 0.50 13.17
CA LYS A 421 -6.10 -0.60 12.75
C LYS A 421 -5.86 -0.99 11.27
N PRO A 422 -6.15 -2.23 10.86
CA PRO A 422 -6.34 -2.56 9.43
C PRO A 422 -7.50 -1.74 8.83
N PRO A 423 -7.40 -1.29 7.56
CA PRO A 423 -8.42 -0.47 6.89
C PRO A 423 -9.77 -1.18 6.66
N THR A 424 -9.77 -2.51 6.55
CA THR A 424 -10.97 -3.34 6.44
C THR A 424 -10.80 -4.67 7.18
N ALA A 425 -11.89 -5.42 7.34
CA ALA A 425 -11.85 -6.85 7.64
C ALA A 425 -12.11 -7.62 6.34
N PRO A 426 -11.18 -8.48 5.85
CA PRO A 426 -11.37 -9.16 4.59
C PRO A 426 -12.53 -10.14 4.59
N ARG A 427 -13.06 -10.41 3.39
CA ARG A 427 -14.06 -11.46 3.14
C ARG A 427 -13.42 -12.56 2.29
N PRO A 428 -13.89 -13.83 2.36
CA PRO A 428 -13.41 -14.89 1.47
C PRO A 428 -13.52 -14.51 -0.01
N GLN A 429 -12.73 -15.19 -0.86
CA GLN A 429 -12.92 -15.14 -2.32
C GLN A 429 -14.34 -15.63 -2.67
N ARG A 430 -14.93 -15.06 -3.72
CA ARG A 430 -16.21 -15.52 -4.29
C ARG A 430 -15.96 -16.39 -5.50
N SER A 431 -16.82 -17.39 -5.72
CA SER A 431 -16.78 -18.23 -6.92
C SER A 431 -16.96 -17.40 -8.20
N PRO A 432 -16.29 -17.75 -9.31
CA PRO A 432 -16.46 -17.09 -10.59
C PRO A 432 -17.94 -16.95 -11.00
N GLY A 433 -18.40 -15.71 -11.20
CA GLY A 433 -19.77 -15.39 -11.60
C GLY A 433 -20.83 -15.42 -10.49
N ALA A 434 -20.44 -15.56 -9.22
CA ALA A 434 -21.39 -15.64 -8.11
C ALA A 434 -22.24 -14.37 -7.92
N ASP A 435 -21.73 -13.20 -8.33
CA ASP A 435 -22.44 -11.92 -8.23
C ASP A 435 -23.01 -11.42 -9.56
N THR A 436 -22.91 -12.19 -10.66
CA THR A 436 -23.23 -11.75 -12.03
C THR A 436 -24.56 -10.99 -12.13
N ARG A 437 -25.66 -11.55 -11.61
CA ARG A 437 -26.97 -10.89 -11.64
C ARG A 437 -27.01 -9.60 -10.82
N ALA A 438 -26.34 -9.56 -9.67
CA ALA A 438 -26.31 -8.40 -8.78
C ALA A 438 -25.45 -7.25 -9.35
N ILE A 439 -24.30 -7.58 -9.96
CA ILE A 439 -23.42 -6.63 -10.63
C ILE A 439 -24.12 -5.98 -11.83
N LEU A 440 -24.80 -6.78 -12.68
CA LEU A 440 -25.52 -6.27 -13.83
C LEU A 440 -26.71 -5.39 -13.44
N ALA A 441 -27.49 -5.80 -12.44
CA ALA A 441 -28.59 -4.98 -11.90
C ALA A 441 -28.07 -3.66 -11.31
N GLY A 442 -26.94 -3.70 -10.58
CA GLY A 442 -26.26 -2.50 -10.07
C GLY A 442 -25.69 -1.58 -11.17
N ALA A 443 -25.39 -2.12 -12.35
CA ALA A 443 -25.00 -1.37 -13.54
C ALA A 443 -26.21 -0.87 -14.37
N GLY A 444 -27.45 -1.15 -13.96
CA GLY A 444 -28.66 -0.64 -14.60
C GLY A 444 -29.27 -1.54 -15.68
N PHE A 445 -28.80 -2.78 -15.83
CA PHE A 445 -29.47 -3.76 -16.70
C PHE A 445 -30.78 -4.22 -16.05
N ASP A 446 -31.87 -4.27 -16.84
CA ASP A 446 -33.13 -4.87 -16.37
C ASP A 446 -33.07 -6.40 -16.36
N ALA A 447 -34.04 -7.04 -15.69
CA ALA A 447 -34.06 -8.49 -15.52
C ALA A 447 -34.12 -9.26 -16.86
N ALA A 448 -34.83 -8.76 -17.87
CA ALA A 448 -34.95 -9.41 -19.17
C ALA A 448 -33.67 -9.28 -19.99
N ALA A 449 -32.95 -8.16 -19.87
CA ALA A 449 -31.62 -8.00 -20.44
C ALA A 449 -30.59 -8.93 -19.78
N ILE A 450 -30.66 -9.10 -18.45
CA ILE A 450 -29.80 -10.03 -17.68
C ILE A 450 -30.09 -11.48 -18.06
N ASP A 451 -31.37 -11.88 -18.12
CA ASP A 451 -31.77 -13.23 -18.52
C ASP A 451 -31.33 -13.54 -19.96
N SER A 452 -31.52 -12.61 -20.89
CA SER A 452 -31.06 -12.74 -22.29
C SER A 452 -29.54 -12.92 -22.42
N LEU A 453 -28.75 -12.23 -21.59
CA LEU A 453 -27.28 -12.39 -21.57
C LEU A 453 -26.84 -13.75 -21.00
N ILE A 454 -27.62 -14.33 -20.08
CA ILE A 454 -27.38 -15.65 -19.49
C ILE A 454 -27.80 -16.76 -20.46
N ASP A 455 -28.98 -16.66 -21.07
CA ASP A 455 -29.49 -17.61 -22.06
C ASP A 455 -28.63 -17.65 -23.33
N ALA A 456 -27.99 -16.54 -23.70
CA ALA A 456 -27.02 -16.46 -24.78
C ALA A 456 -25.62 -17.01 -24.41
N GLY A 457 -25.35 -17.29 -23.13
CA GLY A 457 -24.04 -17.70 -22.62
C GLY A 457 -23.00 -16.56 -22.59
N THR A 458 -23.38 -15.31 -22.87
CA THR A 458 -22.49 -14.14 -22.84
C THR A 458 -22.03 -13.82 -21.41
N VAL A 459 -22.88 -14.10 -20.41
CA VAL A 459 -22.51 -14.05 -18.99
C VAL A 459 -22.98 -15.33 -18.27
N VAL A 460 -22.35 -15.67 -17.15
CA VAL A 460 -22.75 -16.84 -16.33
C VAL A 460 -22.98 -16.43 -14.89
N GLN A 461 -24.13 -16.83 -14.35
CA GLN A 461 -24.41 -16.85 -12.91
C GLN A 461 -24.10 -18.26 -12.38
N THR A 462 -23.33 -18.35 -11.30
CA THR A 462 -23.10 -19.59 -10.54
C THR A 462 -23.94 -19.68 -9.28
#